data_AF-A0A376J8V8-F1
#
_entry.id   AF-A0A376J8V8-F1
#
_cell.length_a   1.000
_cell.length_b   1.000
_cell.length_c   1.000
_cell.angle_alpha   90.00
_cell.angle_beta   90.00
_cell.angle_gamma   90.00
#
_symmetry.space_group_name_H-M   'P 1'
#
loop_
_entity.id
_entity.type
_entity.pdbx_description
1 polymer ?
#
loop_
_entity_poly.entity_id
_entity_poly.type
_entity_poly.pdbx_seq_one_letter_code
_entity_poly.pdbx_strand_id
1 'polypeptide(L)' 'MTFSTQPAGTPDTDWLADKDIAFLPEGVDEKTVILNEGDFVVFYPGEVHKPLCAVGAPAQVRKAVVKMLMA' A
#
# COMPACT_ATOMS: atom_id res chain seq x y z
N MET A 1 -5.67 5.26 4.40
CA MET A 1 -4.68 4.25 3.94
C MET A 1 -3.70 4.01 5.06
N THR A 2 -3.31 2.76 5.27
CA THR A 2 -2.35 2.40 6.31
C THR A 2 -1.05 1.93 5.66
N PHE A 3 0.10 2.25 6.24
CA PHE A 3 1.42 1.93 5.70
C PHE A 3 2.44 1.78 6.83
N SER A 4 3.61 1.22 6.54
CA SER A 4 4.75 1.24 7.46
C SER A 4 6.00 1.71 6.74
N THR A 5 6.87 2.41 7.46
CA THR A 5 8.22 2.79 7.00
C THR A 5 9.28 1.80 7.45
N GLN A 6 8.90 0.71 8.11
CA GLN A 6 9.79 -0.38 8.50
C GLN A 6 9.96 -1.37 7.33
N PRO A 7 11.03 -2.21 7.33
CA PRO A 7 11.20 -3.25 6.32
C PRO A 7 9.98 -4.18 6.22
N ALA A 8 9.67 -4.62 4.99
CA ALA A 8 8.46 -5.42 4.70
C ALA A 8 8.35 -6.73 5.51
N GLY A 9 9.48 -7.37 5.82
CA GLY A 9 9.49 -8.70 6.42
C GLY A 9 9.23 -9.81 5.40
N THR A 10 8.79 -10.97 5.87
CA THR A 10 8.54 -12.16 5.04
C THR A 10 7.09 -12.17 4.55
N PRO A 11 6.85 -12.32 3.23
CA PRO A 11 5.49 -12.41 2.70
C PRO A 11 4.84 -13.77 2.96
N ASP A 12 3.52 -13.78 3.18
CA ASP A 12 2.68 -14.98 3.22
C ASP A 12 2.40 -15.50 1.80
N THR A 13 2.38 -14.59 0.82
CA THR A 13 2.20 -14.91 -0.60
C THR A 13 3.15 -14.06 -1.41
N ASP A 14 4.07 -14.71 -2.13
CA ASP A 14 5.05 -14.04 -2.99
C ASP A 14 4.74 -14.33 -4.46
N TRP A 15 4.31 -13.29 -5.19
CA TRP A 15 4.11 -13.30 -6.64
C TRP A 15 4.94 -12.20 -7.33
N LEU A 16 6.08 -11.81 -6.74
CA LEU A 16 6.89 -10.69 -7.24
C LEU A 16 7.37 -10.93 -8.68
N ALA A 17 7.80 -12.15 -9.01
CA ALA A 17 8.33 -12.48 -10.33
C ALA A 17 7.31 -12.33 -11.47
N ASP A 18 6.05 -12.71 -11.21
CA ASP A 18 5.02 -12.80 -12.26
C ASP A 18 4.05 -11.62 -12.26
N LYS A 19 3.82 -10.99 -11.11
CA LYS A 19 2.72 -10.03 -10.88
C LYS A 19 3.12 -8.74 -10.19
N ASP A 20 4.40 -8.55 -9.85
CA ASP A 20 4.89 -7.36 -9.12
C ASP A 20 4.08 -7.10 -7.83
N ILE A 21 3.78 -8.17 -7.08
CA ILE A 21 3.03 -8.08 -5.83
C ILE A 21 3.37 -9.22 -4.85
N ALA A 22 3.39 -8.89 -3.57
CA ALA A 22 3.40 -9.85 -2.47
C ALA A 22 2.40 -9.40 -1.41
N PHE A 23 1.87 -10.37 -0.66
CA PHE A 23 0.97 -10.14 0.48
C PHE A 23 1.68 -10.55 1.76
N LEU A 24 1.57 -9.69 2.76
CA LEU A 24 2.28 -9.79 4.02
C LEU A 24 1.27 -9.77 5.18
N PRO A 25 1.66 -10.28 6.36
CA PRO A 25 0.90 -10.05 7.59
C PRO A 25 0.87 -8.55 7.95
N GLU A 26 0.19 -8.22 9.05
CA GLU A 26 0.13 -6.85 9.56
C GLU A 26 1.54 -6.26 9.76
N GLY A 27 1.71 -5.01 9.32
CA GLY A 27 3.01 -4.34 9.38
C GLY A 27 3.43 -3.98 10.80
N VAL A 28 4.73 -3.85 11.02
CA VAL A 28 5.27 -3.28 12.26
C VAL A 28 5.14 -1.75 12.21
N ASP A 29 4.71 -1.11 13.30
CA ASP A 29 4.58 0.36 13.40
C ASP A 29 3.72 0.96 12.26
N GLU A 30 2.54 0.38 12.04
CA GLU A 30 1.58 0.88 11.04
C GLU A 30 1.12 2.30 11.36
N LYS A 31 1.16 3.17 10.35
CA LYS A 31 0.68 4.56 10.38
C LYS A 31 -0.46 4.72 9.39
N THR A 32 -1.41 5.57 9.73
CA THR A 32 -2.56 5.84 8.86
C THR A 32 -2.53 7.27 8.37
N VAL A 33 -2.71 7.45 7.06
CA VAL A 33 -2.93 8.74 6.41
C VAL A 33 -4.31 8.76 5.76
N ILE A 34 -5.01 9.88 5.92
CA ILE A 34 -6.26 10.17 5.21
C ILE A 34 -5.86 10.91 3.92
N LEU A 35 -6.22 10.35 2.77
CA LEU A 35 -5.98 10.96 1.46
C LEU A 35 -7.29 11.56 0.97
N ASN A 36 -7.30 12.87 0.74
CA ASN A 36 -8.42 13.61 0.17
C ASN A 36 -8.31 13.67 -1.36
N GLU A 37 -9.31 14.27 -2.01
CA GLU A 37 -9.24 14.53 -3.44
C GLU A 37 -8.03 15.43 -3.78
N GLY A 38 -7.23 15.03 -4.77
CA GLY A 38 -6.00 15.72 -5.17
C GLY A 38 -4.74 15.25 -4.43
N ASP A 39 -4.87 14.60 -3.27
CA ASP A 39 -3.72 14.03 -2.57
C ASP A 39 -3.17 12.82 -3.32
N PHE A 40 -1.85 12.65 -3.28
CA PHE A 40 -1.19 11.45 -3.79
C PHE A 40 -0.09 10.98 -2.83
N VAL A 41 0.24 9.70 -2.94
CA VAL A 41 1.33 9.06 -2.21
C VAL A 41 2.11 8.21 -3.20
N VAL A 42 3.43 8.16 -3.03
CA VAL A 42 4.34 7.31 -3.81
C VAL A 42 4.85 6.22 -2.88
N PHE A 43 4.76 4.97 -3.32
CA PHE A 43 5.38 3.83 -2.66
C PHE A 43 6.46 3.25 -3.56
N TYR A 44 7.68 3.18 -3.03
CA TYR A 44 8.81 2.51 -3.66
C TYR A 44 8.70 0.98 -3.48
N PRO A 45 9.44 0.18 -4.28
CA PRO A 45 9.52 -1.26 -4.10
C PRO A 45 9.89 -1.63 -2.66
N GLY A 46 9.10 -2.51 -2.05
CA GLY A 46 9.26 -2.94 -0.66
C GLY A 46 8.57 -2.07 0.39
N GLU A 47 8.06 -0.88 0.04
CA GLU A 47 7.27 -0.08 0.98
C GLU A 47 5.85 -0.65 1.14
N VAL A 48 5.57 -1.18 2.32
CA VAL A 48 4.31 -1.86 2.62
C VAL A 48 3.17 -0.88 2.83
N HIS A 49 2.04 -1.17 2.19
CA HIS A 49 0.86 -0.31 2.25
C HIS A 49 -0.44 -1.09 2.07
N LYS A 50 -1.48 -0.64 2.76
CA LYS A 50 -2.84 -1.19 2.82
C LYS A 50 -3.82 -0.14 2.29
N PRO A 51 -4.14 -0.15 0.99
CA PRO A 51 -5.12 0.76 0.41
C PRO A 51 -6.55 0.41 0.86
N LEU A 52 -7.53 1.24 0.49
CA LEU A 52 -8.97 1.00 0.73
C LEU A 52 -9.40 0.83 2.20
N CYS A 53 -8.58 1.27 3.15
CA CYS A 53 -8.99 1.38 4.55
C CYS A 53 -10.10 2.44 4.69
N ALA A 54 -11.22 2.08 5.33
CA ALA A 54 -12.35 2.98 5.56
C ALA A 54 -11.98 4.11 6.53
N VAL A 55 -12.53 5.30 6.28
CA VAL A 55 -12.53 6.41 7.24
C VAL A 55 -13.94 6.52 7.80
N GLY A 56 -14.13 6.07 9.04
CA GLY A 56 -15.46 5.90 9.63
C GLY A 56 -16.16 4.67 9.07
N ALA A 57 -16.87 4.81 7.95
CA ALA A 57 -17.64 3.73 7.32
C ALA A 57 -17.15 3.44 5.88
N PRO A 58 -17.33 2.22 5.35
CA PRO A 58 -17.04 1.92 3.95
C PRO A 58 -17.83 2.81 2.99
N ALA A 59 -17.16 3.29 1.94
CA ALA A 59 -17.76 4.12 0.91
C ALA A 59 -17.14 3.81 -0.46
N GLN A 60 -17.86 4.15 -1.53
CA GLN A 60 -17.29 4.10 -2.86
C GLN A 60 -16.34 5.28 -3.06
N VAL A 61 -15.14 5.00 -3.59
CA VAL A 61 -14.14 6.00 -3.92
C VAL A 61 -13.59 5.73 -5.32
N ARG A 62 -13.19 6.79 -6.03
CA ARG A 62 -12.49 6.69 -7.32
C ARG A 62 -11.05 7.13 -7.12
N LYS A 63 -10.10 6.32 -7.57
CA LYS A 63 -8.67 6.62 -7.53
C LYS A 63 -7.95 6.07 -8.76
N ALA A 64 -6.75 6.55 -9.00
CA ALA A 64 -5.80 5.96 -9.93
C ALA A 64 -4.61 5.34 -9.16
N VAL A 65 -3.98 4.32 -9.75
CA VAL A 65 -2.67 3.81 -9.34
C VAL A 65 -1.80 3.84 -10.58
N VAL A 66 -0.76 4.65 -10.56
CA VAL A 66 0.20 4.75 -11.66
C VAL A 66 1.38 3.84 -11.33
N LYS A 67 1.71 2.92 -12.24
CA LYS A 67 2.86 2.02 -12.12
C LYS A 67 4.03 2.60 -12.91
N MET A 68 5.14 2.85 -12.22
CA MET A 68 6.36 3.43 -12.80
C MET A 68 7.47 2.37 -12.75
N LEU A 69 8.14 2.13 -13.88
CA LEU A 69 9.33 1.28 -13.90
C LEU A 69 10.47 2.01 -13.19
N MET A 70 11.08 1.38 -12.19
CA MET A 70 12.31 1.88 -11.56
C MET A 70 13.54 1.38 -12.31
N ALA A 71 14.51 2.27 -12.49
CA ALA A 71 15.81 2.00 -13.09
C ALA A 71 16.87 1.70 -12.01
#